data_AF-A0AAQ0KFU4-F1
#
_entry.id   AF-A0AAQ0KFU4-F1
#
_cell.length_a   1.000
_cell.length_b   1.000
_cell.length_c   1.000
_cell.angle_alpha   90.00
_cell.angle_beta   90.00
_cell.angle_gamma   90.00
#
_symmetry.space_group_name_H-M   'P 1'
#
loop_
_entity.id
_entity.type
_entity.pdbx_description
1 polymer ?
#
loop_
_entity_poly.entity_id
_entity_poly.type
_entity_poly.pdbx_seq_one_letter_code
_entity_poly.pdbx_strand_id
1 'polypeptide(L)'
;MRDDTTTLTEEQVALVRSTRRLDLRRILGGLFVLYGVITTIVGIVHWDTDPQKTGGIHINLWVGLSLLVGGLLFFLWDRLNPVPAEDIIGQAESEADQRAAGEGRDAV
;
A
#
# COMPACT_ATOMS: atom_id res chain seq x y z
N MET A 1 36.29 4.23 -21.10
CA MET A 1 35.71 5.58 -20.90
C MET A 1 34.29 5.31 -20.41
N ARG A 2 33.98 5.67 -19.16
CA ARG A 2 32.70 5.33 -18.50
C ARG A 2 31.60 6.24 -19.02
N ASP A 3 30.55 5.68 -19.59
CA ASP A 3 29.32 6.38 -19.96
C ASP A 3 28.31 6.30 -18.80
N ASP A 4 28.67 6.84 -17.63
CA ASP A 4 27.87 6.69 -16.39
C ASP A 4 27.24 8.00 -15.90
N THR A 5 26.81 8.88 -16.80
CA THR A 5 26.12 10.11 -16.40
C THR A 5 24.80 10.25 -17.14
N THR A 6 23.69 10.20 -16.40
CA THR A 6 22.30 10.59 -16.75
C THR A 6 21.28 9.56 -17.27
N THR A 7 21.55 8.26 -17.27
CA THR A 7 20.51 7.25 -17.55
C THR A 7 20.47 6.18 -16.47
N LEU A 8 19.35 6.08 -15.75
CA LEU A 8 19.06 4.96 -14.84
C LEU A 8 19.35 3.64 -15.55
N THR A 9 20.15 2.76 -14.93
CA THR A 9 20.43 1.43 -15.48
C THR A 9 19.14 0.62 -15.59
N GLU A 10 19.06 -0.33 -16.52
CA GLU A 10 17.84 -1.13 -16.75
C GLU A 10 17.34 -1.84 -15.47
N GLU A 11 18.28 -2.27 -14.62
CA GLU A 11 17.97 -2.85 -13.30
C GLU A 11 17.31 -1.84 -12.34
N GLN A 12 17.82 -0.60 -12.27
CA GLN A 12 17.20 0.45 -11.46
C GLN A 12 15.79 0.80 -11.96
N VAL A 13 15.57 0.83 -13.27
CA VAL A 13 14.24 1.04 -13.86
C VAL A 13 13.27 -0.09 -13.50
N ALA A 14 13.74 -1.34 -13.49
CA ALA A 14 12.95 -2.49 -13.07
C ALA A 14 12.59 -2.44 -11.59
N LEU A 15 13.54 -2.06 -10.72
CA LEU A 15 13.34 -1.87 -9.28
C LEU A 15 12.34 -0.76 -8.98
N VAL A 16 12.48 0.43 -9.60
CA VAL A 16 11.51 1.53 -9.42
C VAL A 16 10.11 1.10 -9.84
N ARG A 17 9.98 0.32 -10.92
CA ARG A 17 8.70 -0.18 -11.41
C ARG A 17 8.06 -1.21 -10.47
N SER A 18 8.83 -2.10 -9.86
CA SER A 18 8.32 -3.11 -8.92
C SER A 18 7.92 -2.48 -7.59
N THR A 19 8.77 -1.62 -7.02
CA THR A 19 8.50 -0.91 -5.75
C THR A 19 7.26 -0.04 -5.85
N ARG A 20 7.07 0.66 -6.98
CA ARG A 20 5.88 1.49 -7.20
C ARG A 20 4.58 0.67 -7.36
N ARG A 21 4.67 -0.63 -7.68
CA ARG A 21 3.51 -1.54 -7.69
C ARG A 21 3.18 -2.10 -6.30
N LEU A 22 4.12 -2.02 -5.36
CA LEU A 22 3.99 -2.52 -3.99
C LEU A 22 3.80 -1.40 -2.96
N ASP A 23 3.23 -0.25 -3.32
CA ASP A 23 2.90 0.78 -2.33
C ASP A 23 1.80 0.27 -1.38
N LEU A 24 2.15 0.14 -0.10
CA LEU A 24 1.27 -0.29 0.98
C LEU A 24 -0.03 0.51 1.03
N ARG A 25 -0.03 1.80 0.68
CA ARG A 25 -1.22 2.65 0.70
C ARG A 25 -2.25 2.20 -0.32
N ARG A 26 -1.81 1.76 -1.50
CA ARG A 26 -2.70 1.21 -2.55
C ARG A 26 -3.23 -0.15 -2.18
N ILE A 27 -2.38 -1.02 -1.62
CA ILE A 27 -2.76 -2.36 -1.18
C ILE A 27 -3.79 -2.28 -0.06
N LEU A 28 -3.50 -1.49 0.99
CA LEU A 28 -4.42 -1.26 2.11
C LEU A 28 -5.69 -0.54 1.64
N GLY A 29 -5.58 0.50 0.82
CA GLY A 29 -6.74 1.20 0.26
C GLY A 29 -7.67 0.27 -0.52
N GLY A 30 -7.10 -0.59 -1.37
CA GLY A 30 -7.86 -1.59 -2.12
C GLY A 30 -8.52 -2.63 -1.22
N LEU A 31 -7.82 -3.08 -0.18
CA LEU A 31 -8.35 -4.01 0.82
C LEU A 31 -9.53 -3.39 1.59
N PHE A 32 -9.38 -2.13 2.03
CA PHE A 32 -10.44 -1.38 2.71
C PHE A 32 -11.67 -1.20 1.82
N VAL A 33 -11.48 -0.85 0.54
CA VAL A 33 -12.61 -0.73 -0.39
C VAL A 33 -13.29 -2.08 -0.61
N LEU A 34 -12.54 -3.16 -0.85
CA LEU A 34 -13.11 -4.49 -1.07
C LEU A 34 -13.92 -4.96 0.14
N TYR A 35 -13.33 -4.93 1.34
CA TYR A 35 -14.05 -5.29 2.56
C TYR A 35 -15.20 -4.34 2.82
N GLY A 36 -15.02 -3.03 2.64
CA GLY A 36 -16.07 -2.03 2.82
C GLY A 36 -17.29 -2.29 1.93
N VAL A 37 -17.08 -2.65 0.65
CA VAL A 37 -18.16 -3.04 -0.26
C VAL A 37 -18.89 -4.28 0.24
N ILE A 38 -18.15 -5.34 0.58
CA ILE A 38 -18.74 -6.59 1.06
C ILE A 38 -19.55 -6.35 2.34
N THR A 39 -18.97 -5.66 3.33
CA THR A 39 -19.64 -5.37 4.61
C THR A 39 -20.85 -4.47 4.42
N THR A 40 -20.80 -3.49 3.50
CA THR A 40 -21.95 -2.65 3.16
C THR A 40 -23.08 -3.47 2.54
N ILE A 41 -22.77 -4.38 1.62
CA ILE A 41 -23.75 -5.31 1.02
C ILE A 41 -24.38 -6.18 2.10
N VAL A 42 -23.57 -6.77 3.00
CA VAL A 42 -24.07 -7.59 4.11
C VAL A 42 -25.02 -6.79 4.99
N GLY A 43 -24.68 -5.54 5.32
CA GLY A 43 -25.52 -4.65 6.12
C GLY A 43 -26.82 -4.23 5.43
N ILE A 44 -26.84 -4.11 4.10
CA ILE A 44 -28.06 -3.87 3.32
C ILE A 44 -28.94 -5.13 3.29
N VAL A 45 -28.36 -6.31 3.05
CA VAL A 45 -29.09 -7.58 3.01
C VAL A 45 -29.71 -7.93 4.37
N HIS A 46 -29.02 -7.60 5.47
CA HIS A 46 -29.46 -7.90 6.84
C HIS A 46 -30.09 -6.69 7.54
N TRP A 47 -30.63 -5.74 6.79
CA TRP A 47 -31.18 -4.48 7.31
C TRP A 47 -32.12 -4.68 8.51
N ASP A 48 -33.09 -5.59 8.42
CA ASP A 48 -34.08 -5.80 9.49
C ASP A 48 -33.57 -6.68 10.64
N THR A 49 -32.53 -7.49 10.41
CA THR A 49 -32.08 -8.53 11.37
C THR A 49 -30.88 -8.12 12.21
N ASP A 50 -29.99 -7.28 11.67
CA ASP A 50 -28.81 -6.78 12.37
C ASP A 50 -29.17 -5.92 13.61
N PRO A 51 -30.08 -4.92 13.53
CA PRO A 51 -30.43 -4.07 14.66
C PRO A 51 -30.95 -4.85 15.87
N GLN A 52 -31.53 -6.04 15.66
CA GLN A 52 -32.05 -6.89 16.72
C GLN A 52 -30.93 -7.44 17.62
N LYS A 53 -29.73 -7.62 17.06
CA LYS A 53 -28.56 -8.19 17.77
C LYS A 53 -27.64 -7.13 18.36
N THR A 54 -27.75 -5.90 17.88
CA THR A 54 -26.81 -4.80 18.15
C THR A 54 -27.44 -3.62 18.89
N GLY A 55 -28.65 -3.78 19.42
CA GLY A 55 -29.34 -2.74 20.19
C GLY A 55 -29.88 -1.58 19.32
N GLY A 56 -30.31 -1.87 18.09
CA GLY A 56 -30.92 -0.91 17.18
C GLY A 56 -29.95 -0.28 16.16
N ILE A 57 -28.68 -0.68 16.14
CA ILE A 57 -27.65 -0.04 15.31
C ILE A 57 -27.22 -0.95 14.15
N HIS A 58 -27.25 -0.44 12.93
CA HIS A 58 -26.75 -1.18 11.75
C HIS A 58 -25.22 -1.16 11.71
N ILE A 59 -24.57 -1.97 12.55
CA ILE A 59 -23.11 -1.97 12.71
C ILE A 59 -22.38 -2.30 11.40
N ASN A 60 -22.87 -3.26 10.63
CA ASN A 60 -22.27 -3.66 9.36
C ASN A 60 -22.28 -2.49 8.35
N LEU A 61 -23.36 -1.69 8.31
CA LEU A 61 -23.43 -0.51 7.46
C LEU A 61 -22.44 0.58 7.89
N TRP A 62 -22.39 0.90 9.19
CA TRP A 62 -21.47 1.91 9.70
C TRP A 62 -20.00 1.52 9.50
N VAL A 63 -19.66 0.26 9.76
CA VAL A 63 -18.31 -0.28 9.54
C VAL A 63 -17.98 -0.30 8.05
N GLY A 64 -18.89 -0.81 7.20
CA GLY A 64 -18.70 -0.83 5.75
C GLY A 64 -18.46 0.55 5.17
N LEU A 65 -19.29 1.54 5.57
CA LEU A 65 -19.14 2.92 5.12
C LEU A 65 -17.83 3.56 5.61
N SER A 66 -17.43 3.28 6.86
CA SER A 66 -16.16 3.76 7.40
C SER A 66 -14.96 3.20 6.63
N LEU A 67 -15.00 1.91 6.25
CA LEU A 67 -13.97 1.28 5.44
C LEU A 67 -13.91 1.88 4.03
N LEU A 68 -15.06 2.17 3.41
CA LEU A 68 -15.11 2.82 2.09
C LEU A 68 -14.50 4.22 2.14
N VAL A 69 -14.88 5.04 3.13
CA VAL A 69 -14.32 6.38 3.33
C VAL A 69 -12.82 6.29 3.59
N GLY A 70 -12.38 5.41 4.48
CA GLY A 70 -10.96 5.19 4.76
C GLY A 70 -10.18 4.77 3.52
N GLY A 71 -10.69 3.81 2.75
CA GLY A 71 -10.06 3.34 1.52
C GLY A 71 -9.94 4.45 0.46
N LEU A 72 -10.99 5.25 0.27
CA LEU A 72 -10.97 6.42 -0.61
C LEU A 72 -9.94 7.46 -0.17
N LEU A 73 -9.81 7.69 1.14
CA LEU A 73 -8.80 8.59 1.71
C LEU A 73 -7.38 8.07 1.46
N PHE A 74 -7.13 6.76 1.56
CA PHE A 74 -5.84 6.17 1.21
C PHE A 74 -5.49 6.39 -0.26
N PHE A 75 -6.45 6.23 -1.17
CA PHE A 75 -6.23 6.51 -2.59
C PHE A 75 -6.04 7.99 -2.88
N LEU A 76 -6.78 8.86 -2.20
CA LEU A 76 -6.61 10.31 -2.30
C LEU A 76 -5.21 10.72 -1.82
N TRP A 77 -4.76 10.17 -0.69
CA TRP A 77 -3.42 10.42 -0.19
C TRP A 77 -2.34 9.88 -1.14
N ASP A 78 -2.46 8.64 -1.63
CA ASP A 78 -1.54 8.10 -2.65
C ASP A 78 -1.44 9.02 -3.88
N ARG A 79 -2.58 9.58 -4.31
CA ARG A 79 -2.65 10.53 -5.43
C ARG A 79 -1.98 11.87 -5.13
N LEU A 80 -2.06 12.34 -3.89
CA LEU A 80 -1.52 13.63 -3.42
C LEU A 80 -0.04 13.56 -3.01
N ASN A 81 0.45 12.40 -2.56
CA ASN A 81 1.81 12.22 -2.03
C ASN A 81 2.50 11.01 -2.68
N PRO A 82 2.84 11.08 -3.98
CA PRO A 82 3.55 10.00 -4.67
C PRO A 82 4.95 9.81 -4.08
N VAL A 83 5.41 8.55 -3.98
CA VAL A 83 6.80 8.25 -3.56
C VAL A 83 7.76 8.74 -4.65
N PRO A 84 8.76 9.57 -4.31
CA PRO A 84 9.78 10.01 -5.26
C PRO A 84 10.65 8.82 -5.73
N ALA A 85 11.12 8.87 -6.98
CA ALA A 85 11.91 7.77 -7.54
C ALA A 85 13.32 7.72 -6.95
N GLU A 86 13.87 8.89 -6.61
CA GLU A 86 15.15 9.10 -5.94
C GLU A 86 15.23 8.39 -4.58
N ASP A 87 14.15 8.44 -3.78
CA ASP A 87 14.09 7.77 -2.48
C ASP A 87 14.13 6.24 -2.63
N ILE A 88 13.48 5.71 -3.68
CA ILE A 88 13.45 4.28 -3.98
C ILE A 88 14.84 3.78 -4.39
N ILE A 89 15.53 4.55 -5.23
CA ILE A 89 16.88 4.19 -5.70
C ILE A 89 17.88 4.27 -4.54
N GLY A 90 17.84 5.34 -3.75
CA GLY A 90 18.73 5.51 -2.59
C GLY A 90 18.56 4.41 -1.52
N GLN A 91 17.32 3.94 -1.28
CA GLN A 91 17.07 2.79 -0.41
C GLN A 91 17.68 1.48 -0.96
N ALA A 92 17.55 1.24 -2.26
CA ALA A 92 18.07 0.04 -2.90
C ALA A 92 19.61 -0.02 -2.87
N GLU A 93 20.27 1.13 -3.11
CA GLU A 93 21.73 1.26 -3.00
C GLU A 93 22.19 1.03 -1.54
N SER A 94 21.50 1.63 -0.57
CA SER A 94 21.81 1.45 0.86
C SER A 94 21.67 0.00 1.32
N GLU A 95 20.66 -0.73 0.83
CA GLU A 95 20.52 -2.17 1.11
C GLU A 95 21.66 -2.98 0.50
N ALA A 96 22.08 -2.67 -0.73
CA ALA A 96 23.17 -3.37 -1.40
C ALA A 96 24.50 -3.16 -0.64
N ASP A 97 24.78 -1.93 -0.21
CA ASP A 97 25.95 -1.60 0.59
C ASP A 97 25.94 -2.31 1.95
N GLN A 98 24.77 -2.40 2.61
CA GLN A 98 24.63 -3.15 3.87
C GLN A 98 24.85 -4.66 3.69
N ARG A 99 24.38 -5.25 2.58
CA ARG A 99 24.64 -6.67 2.26
C ARG A 99 26.12 -6.92 2.06
N ALA A 100 26.80 -6.08 1.26
CA ALA A 100 28.24 -6.18 1.04
C ALA A 100 29.04 -5.99 2.35
N ALA A 101 28.61 -5.08 3.22
CA ALA A 101 29.24 -4.86 4.53
C ALA A 101 28.99 -5.99 5.54
N GLY A 102 27.85 -6.68 5.46
CA GLY A 102 27.51 -7.83 6.29
C GLY A 102 28.32 -9.09 5.91
N GLU A 103 28.39 -9.39 4.61
CA GLU A 103 29.15 -10.53 4.08
C GLU A 103 30.65 -10.44 4.40
N GLY A 104 31.21 -9.23 4.44
CA GLY A 104 32.60 -8.99 4.85
C GLY A 104 32.88 -9.20 6.34
N ARG A 105 31.85 -9.26 7.19
CA ARG A 105 31.98 -9.51 8.65
C ARG A 105 31.82 -10.98 9.01
N ASP A 106 31.10 -11.75 8.20
CA ASP A 106 30.90 -13.19 8.38
C ASP A 106 32.02 -14.04 7.75
N ALA A 107 32.88 -13.42 6.93
CA ALA A 107 34.02 -14.05 6.26
C ALA A 107 35.36 -13.93 7.01
N VAL A 108 35.36 -13.43 8.26
CA VAL A 108 36.54 -13.25 9.13
C VAL A 108 36.43 -14.13 10.37
#